data_AF-M3A6L8-F1
#
_entry.id   AF-M3A6L8-F1
#
_cell.length_a   1.000
_cell.length_b   1.000
_cell.length_c   1.000
_cell.angle_alpha   90.00
_cell.angle_beta   90.00
_cell.angle_gamma   90.00
#
_symmetry.space_group_name_H-M   'P 1'
#
loop_
_entity.id
_entity.type
_entity.pdbx_description
1 polymer ?
#
loop_
_entity_poly.entity_id
_entity_poly.type
_entity_poly.pdbx_seq_one_letter_code
_entity_poly.pdbx_strand_id
1 'polypeptide(L)'
;MANVTFSAPTLEKDVTVYAVAGDNKTLLGVAKQHAIAIPCQCQDGECGSCLVKVTILDDKSPSGIHLTEKEKLTLSVNGKLTRDQLANAETNDMPPPYRLACQYIVRNEDILVEFSGEPGVEIDLRR
;
A
#
# COMPACT_ATOMS: atom_id res chain seq x y z
N MET A 1 2.97 -4.91 -17.73
CA MET A 1 4.05 -4.83 -16.73
C MET A 1 3.73 -3.62 -15.91
N ALA A 2 3.72 -3.76 -14.59
CA ALA A 2 3.38 -2.68 -13.68
C ALA A 2 4.68 -2.12 -13.08
N ASN A 3 4.82 -0.81 -13.08
CA ASN A 3 5.94 -0.14 -12.42
C ASN A 3 5.53 0.18 -10.98
N VAL A 4 6.26 -0.38 -10.03
CA VAL A 4 6.09 -0.08 -8.62
C VAL A 4 7.28 0.74 -8.17
N THR A 5 7.06 2.03 -7.92
CA THR A 5 8.09 2.94 -7.41
C THR A 5 7.99 3.01 -5.90
N PHE A 6 9.05 2.64 -5.20
CA PHE A 6 9.15 2.74 -3.75
C PHE A 6 9.89 4.00 -3.35
N SER A 7 9.28 4.79 -2.47
CA SER A 7 9.85 6.01 -1.91
C SER A 7 9.76 5.97 -0.39
N ALA A 8 10.87 6.21 0.29
CA ALA A 8 10.94 6.25 1.74
C ALA A 8 12.13 7.09 2.20
N PRO A 9 12.07 7.73 3.36
CA PRO A 9 13.22 8.46 3.92
C PRO A 9 14.35 7.52 4.35
N THR A 10 14.08 6.23 4.50
CA THR A 10 15.08 5.19 4.75
C THR A 10 15.80 4.73 3.47
N LEU A 11 15.30 5.10 2.29
CA LEU A 11 15.93 4.81 1.01
C LEU A 11 16.74 6.02 0.55
N GLU A 12 17.95 5.79 0.04
CA GLU A 12 18.80 6.87 -0.48
C GLU A 12 18.23 7.49 -1.77
N LYS A 13 17.47 6.70 -2.53
CA LYS A 13 16.81 7.08 -3.79
C LYS A 13 15.53 6.28 -3.97
N ASP A 14 14.62 6.82 -4.76
CA ASP A 14 13.42 6.10 -5.18
C ASP A 14 13.80 4.87 -6.02
N VAL A 15 13.21 3.72 -5.69
CA VAL A 15 13.50 2.45 -6.36
C VAL A 15 12.28 2.01 -7.15
N THR A 16 12.36 2.05 -8.48
CA THR A 16 11.32 1.51 -9.35
C THR A 16 11.61 0.06 -9.70
N VAL A 17 10.63 -0.80 -9.48
CA VAL A 17 10.72 -2.23 -9.78
C VAL A 17 9.59 -2.63 -10.71
N TYR A 18 9.87 -3.63 -11.55
CA TYR A 18 8.91 -4.15 -12.50
C TYR A 18 8.18 -5.34 -11.90
N ALA A 19 6.89 -5.18 -11.62
CA ALA A 19 6.02 -6.24 -11.18
C ALA A 19 5.30 -6.89 -12.38
N VAL A 20 5.33 -8.22 -12.43
CA VAL A 20 4.56 -8.99 -13.40
C VAL A 20 3.11 -9.06 -12.89
N ALA A 21 2.19 -8.44 -13.62
CA ALA A 21 0.78 -8.52 -13.33
C ALA A 21 0.27 -9.97 -13.50
N GLY A 22 -0.40 -10.50 -12.47
CA GLY A 22 -0.95 -11.86 -12.47
C GLY A 22 -0.22 -12.85 -11.55
N ASP A 23 0.93 -12.46 -10.99
CA ASP A 23 1.71 -13.32 -10.08
C ASP A 23 1.10 -13.42 -8.66
N ASN A 24 -0.03 -12.74 -8.42
CA ASN A 24 -0.74 -12.63 -7.12
C ASN A 24 0.18 -12.29 -5.92
N LYS A 25 1.31 -11.65 -6.20
CA LYS A 25 2.25 -11.22 -5.16
C LYS A 25 1.72 -9.98 -4.47
N THR A 26 1.85 -10.00 -3.15
CA THR A 26 1.61 -8.83 -2.31
C THR A 26 2.71 -7.79 -2.54
N LEU A 27 2.38 -6.54 -2.30
CA LEU A 27 3.32 -5.42 -2.39
C LEU A 27 4.52 -5.63 -1.44
N LEU A 28 4.27 -6.19 -0.25
CA LEU A 28 5.31 -6.63 0.67
C LEU A 28 6.23 -7.72 0.07
N GLY A 29 5.66 -8.68 -0.67
CA GLY A 29 6.42 -9.73 -1.35
C GLY A 29 7.32 -9.19 -2.45
N VAL A 30 6.82 -8.23 -3.23
CA VAL A 30 7.61 -7.52 -4.26
C VAL A 30 8.72 -6.70 -3.61
N ALA A 31 8.42 -5.93 -2.56
CA ALA A 31 9.41 -5.15 -1.82
C ALA A 31 10.56 -6.04 -1.30
N LYS A 32 10.23 -7.18 -0.67
CA LYS A 32 11.22 -8.13 -0.17
C LYS A 32 12.11 -8.72 -1.26
N GLN A 33 11.57 -9.03 -2.44
CA GLN A 33 12.35 -9.55 -3.57
C GLN A 33 13.38 -8.54 -4.09
N HIS A 34 13.10 -7.25 -3.94
CA HIS A 34 13.99 -6.16 -4.35
C HIS A 34 14.78 -5.57 -3.18
N ALA A 35 14.90 -6.29 -2.05
CA ALA A 35 15.63 -5.87 -0.85
C ALA A 35 15.13 -4.56 -0.21
N ILE A 36 13.85 -4.23 -0.39
CA ILE A 36 13.20 -3.06 0.21
C ILE A 36 12.59 -3.48 1.54
N ALA A 37 13.13 -2.94 2.63
CA ALA A 37 12.72 -3.28 3.99
C ALA A 37 11.47 -2.49 4.41
N ILE A 38 10.28 -3.00 4.04
CA ILE A 38 9.01 -2.51 4.59
C ILE A 38 8.80 -3.16 5.96
N PRO A 39 8.56 -2.38 7.03
CA PRO A 39 8.28 -2.91 8.35
C PRO A 39 7.00 -3.76 8.33
N CYS A 40 7.08 -5.02 8.78
CA CYS A 40 5.93 -5.91 8.86
C CYS A 40 6.10 -6.92 9.97
N GLN A 41 5.10 -7.04 10.85
CA GLN A 41 5.16 -7.91 12.03
C GLN A 41 4.24 -9.13 11.95
N CYS A 42 3.06 -9.00 11.31
CA CYS A 42 2.01 -10.02 11.36
C CYS A 42 1.72 -10.70 10.01
N GLN A 43 1.91 -10.01 8.88
CA GLN A 43 1.51 -10.45 7.53
C GLN A 43 0.01 -10.77 7.32
N ASP A 44 -0.80 -10.76 8.38
CA ASP A 44 -2.24 -11.08 8.37
C ASP A 44 -3.15 -9.83 8.30
N GLY A 45 -2.56 -8.63 8.26
CA GLY A 45 -3.30 -7.37 8.18
C GLY A 45 -3.82 -6.83 9.53
N GLU A 46 -3.43 -7.41 10.66
CA GLU A 46 -3.93 -7.01 11.99
C GLU A 46 -3.11 -5.91 12.66
N CYS A 47 -1.78 -5.95 12.48
CA CYS A 47 -0.82 -5.13 13.21
C CYS A 47 -0.64 -3.70 12.69
N GLY A 48 -0.98 -3.41 11.42
CA GLY A 48 -0.82 -2.09 10.83
C GLY A 48 0.62 -1.63 10.58
N SER A 49 1.64 -2.45 10.91
CA SER A 49 3.05 -2.05 10.81
C SER A 49 3.48 -1.75 9.37
N CYS A 50 2.88 -2.42 8.40
CA CYS A 50 3.16 -2.28 6.96
C CYS A 50 2.30 -1.22 6.28
N LEU A 51 1.99 -0.14 7.00
CA LEU A 51 1.27 1.01 6.49
C LEU A 51 2.07 1.66 5.37
N VAL A 52 1.43 1.79 4.21
CA VAL A 52 1.99 2.45 3.03
C VAL A 52 0.95 3.36 2.42
N LYS A 53 1.41 4.44 1.78
CA LYS A 53 0.58 5.32 0.97
C LYS A 53 0.77 4.92 -0.49
N VAL A 54 -0.32 4.61 -1.18
CA VAL A 54 -0.30 4.17 -2.57
C VAL A 54 -0.93 5.24 -3.43
N THR A 55 -0.15 5.78 -4.36
CA THR A 55 -0.60 6.75 -5.36
C THR A 55 -0.53 6.09 -6.73
N ILE A 56 -1.66 6.01 -7.42
CA ILE A 56 -1.72 5.46 -8.78
C ILE A 56 -1.27 6.56 -9.75
N LEU A 57 -0.29 6.25 -10.58
CA LEU A 57 0.29 7.18 -11.56
C LEU A 57 -0.37 7.06 -12.94
N ASP A 58 -1.11 5.98 -13.18
CA ASP A 58 -1.81 5.72 -14.45
C ASP A 58 -3.16 6.45 -14.51
N ASP A 59 -3.56 6.91 -15.69
CA ASP A 59 -4.84 7.61 -15.93
C ASP A 59 -6.04 6.63 -15.93
N LYS A 60 -5.79 5.33 -15.76
CA LYS A 60 -6.84 4.32 -15.66
C LYS A 60 -7.51 4.40 -14.30
N SER A 61 -8.83 4.29 -14.32
CA SER A 61 -9.63 4.19 -13.10
C SER A 61 -9.08 3.05 -12.23
N PRO A 62 -8.80 3.30 -10.94
CA PRO A 62 -8.34 2.27 -10.02
C PRO A 62 -9.26 1.07 -10.10
N SER A 63 -8.74 -0.05 -10.56
CA SER A 63 -9.60 -1.19 -10.83
C SER A 63 -9.93 -1.92 -9.53
N GLY A 64 -11.21 -1.92 -9.15
CA GLY A 64 -11.91 -2.86 -8.26
C GLY A 64 -11.13 -3.29 -7.01
N ILE A 65 -11.32 -2.58 -5.91
CA ILE A 65 -10.45 -2.67 -4.74
C ILE A 65 -11.18 -3.37 -3.60
N HIS A 66 -10.73 -4.59 -3.30
CA HIS A 66 -11.23 -5.32 -2.15
C HIS A 66 -10.39 -4.99 -0.91
N LEU A 67 -10.96 -4.21 0.01
CA LEU A 67 -10.42 -4.04 1.38
C LEU A 67 -10.96 -5.20 2.23
N THR A 68 -10.07 -5.97 2.86
CA THR A 68 -10.52 -7.00 3.81
C THR A 68 -11.06 -6.35 5.08
N GLU A 69 -12.00 -7.01 5.76
CA GLU A 69 -12.56 -6.57 7.04
C GLU A 69 -11.47 -6.21 8.06
N LYS A 70 -10.41 -7.04 8.12
CA LYS A 70 -9.24 -6.82 8.99
C LYS A 70 -8.49 -5.54 8.62
N GLU A 71 -8.22 -5.32 7.33
CA GLU A 71 -7.55 -4.11 6.85
C GLU A 71 -8.37 -2.86 7.16
N LYS A 72 -9.69 -2.90 6.94
CA LYS A 72 -10.61 -1.80 7.27
C LYS A 72 -10.54 -1.45 8.75
N LEU A 73 -10.62 -2.45 9.63
CA LEU A 73 -10.53 -2.29 11.08
C LEU A 73 -9.19 -1.67 11.48
N THR A 74 -8.08 -2.23 11.03
CA THR A 74 -6.75 -1.74 11.38
C THR A 74 -6.51 -0.31 10.88
N LEU A 75 -6.89 0.01 9.64
CA LEU A 75 -6.78 1.38 9.12
C LEU A 75 -7.69 2.37 9.87
N SER A 76 -8.89 1.95 10.26
CA SER A 76 -9.82 2.77 11.04
C SER A 76 -9.31 3.02 12.46
N VAL A 77 -8.78 2.01 13.14
CA VAL A 77 -8.22 2.13 14.50
C VAL A 77 -6.99 3.04 14.51
N ASN A 78 -6.16 3.00 13.45
CA ASN A 78 -5.04 3.92 13.28
C ASN A 78 -5.47 5.33 12.81
N GLY A 79 -6.77 5.57 12.61
CA GLY A 79 -7.29 6.87 12.17
C GLY A 79 -6.94 7.22 10.72
N LYS A 80 -6.56 6.23 9.89
CA LYS A 80 -6.14 6.40 8.48
C LYS A 80 -7.25 6.15 7.48
N LEU A 81 -8.35 5.56 7.94
CA LEU A 81 -9.57 5.38 7.16
C LEU A 81 -10.72 6.08 7.86
N THR A 82 -11.25 7.12 7.25
CA THR A 82 -12.47 7.78 7.73
C THR A 82 -13.70 7.02 7.26
N ARG A 83 -14.83 7.21 7.94
CA ARG A 83 -16.11 6.58 7.56
C ARG A 83 -16.52 6.92 6.11
N ASP A 84 -16.23 8.15 5.69
CA ASP A 84 -16.53 8.63 4.34
C ASP A 84 -15.64 7.94 3.29
N GLN A 85 -14.35 7.81 3.56
CA GLN A 85 -13.42 7.07 2.70
C GLN A 85 -13.77 5.59 2.63
N LEU A 86 -14.19 4.98 3.73
CA LEU A 86 -14.67 3.61 3.75
C LEU A 86 -15.93 3.44 2.89
N ALA A 87 -16.94 4.30 3.07
CA ALA A 87 -18.16 4.27 2.27
C ALA A 87 -17.88 4.49 0.78
N ASN A 88 -16.97 5.39 0.45
CA ASN A 88 -16.55 5.68 -0.91
C ASN A 88 -15.78 4.50 -1.54
N ALA A 89 -14.95 3.81 -0.76
CA ALA A 89 -14.28 2.60 -1.20
C ALA A 89 -15.25 1.44 -1.43
N GLU A 90 -16.32 1.32 -0.64
CA GLU A 90 -17.35 0.29 -0.79
C GLU A 90 -18.35 0.58 -1.90
N THR A 91 -18.65 1.87 -2.16
CA THR A 91 -19.70 2.29 -3.09
C THR A 91 -19.16 2.64 -4.47
N ASN A 92 -18.02 3.30 -4.54
CA ASN A 92 -17.43 3.82 -5.79
C ASN A 92 -16.11 3.13 -6.15
N ASP A 93 -15.76 2.03 -5.47
CA ASP A 93 -14.49 1.29 -5.66
C ASP A 93 -13.24 2.19 -5.57
N MET A 94 -13.34 3.33 -4.88
CA MET A 94 -12.25 4.30 -4.82
C MET A 94 -11.22 3.87 -3.75
N PRO A 95 -9.92 3.72 -4.09
CA PRO A 95 -8.90 3.37 -3.12
C PRO A 95 -8.76 4.44 -2.05
N PRO A 96 -8.72 4.07 -0.75
CA PRO A 96 -8.15 4.96 0.23
C PRO A 96 -6.64 5.13 -0.06
N PRO A 97 -6.06 6.31 0.20
CA PRO A 97 -4.65 6.57 -0.07
C PRO A 97 -3.72 5.70 0.79
N TYR A 98 -4.14 5.35 2.01
CA TYR A 98 -3.37 4.48 2.91
C TYR A 98 -3.85 3.03 2.83
N ARG A 99 -2.89 2.11 2.68
CA ARG A 99 -3.10 0.66 2.54
C ARG A 99 -2.10 -0.12 3.36
N LEU A 100 -2.40 -1.40 3.61
CA LEU A 100 -1.45 -2.33 4.19
C LEU A 100 -0.72 -3.09 3.08
N ALA A 101 0.61 -2.98 3.03
CA ALA A 101 1.42 -3.61 1.98
C ALA A 101 1.31 -5.16 1.97
N CYS A 102 0.95 -5.78 3.09
CA CYS A 102 0.72 -7.23 3.16
C CYS A 102 -0.60 -7.66 2.50
N GLN A 103 -1.62 -6.79 2.47
CA GLN A 103 -2.93 -7.08 1.89
C GLN A 103 -3.07 -6.56 0.45
N TYR A 104 -2.21 -5.62 0.04
CA TYR A 104 -2.26 -5.04 -1.29
C TYR A 104 -1.65 -5.99 -2.33
N ILE A 105 -2.46 -6.42 -3.29
CA ILE A 105 -2.01 -7.23 -4.43
C ILE A 105 -1.64 -6.30 -5.58
N VAL A 106 -0.41 -6.44 -6.08
CA VAL A 106 0.06 -5.62 -7.21
C VAL A 106 -0.65 -6.04 -8.50
N ARG A 107 -1.33 -5.09 -9.13
CA ARG A 107 -2.04 -5.27 -10.41
C ARG A 107 -1.23 -4.66 -11.56
N ASN A 108 -1.79 -4.64 -12.77
CA ASN A 108 -1.15 -4.09 -13.97
C ASN A 108 -1.29 -2.56 -14.04
N GLU A 109 -0.94 -1.87 -12.96
CA GLU A 109 -1.11 -0.43 -12.77
C GLU A 109 0.22 0.17 -12.30
N ASP A 110 0.61 1.32 -12.83
CA ASP A 110 1.81 2.03 -12.36
C ASP A 110 1.49 2.75 -11.05
N ILE A 111 2.24 2.43 -10.00
CA ILE A 111 1.99 2.94 -8.65
C ILE A 111 3.26 3.49 -8.00
N LEU A 112 3.09 4.56 -7.24
CA LEU A 112 4.05 5.08 -6.28
C LEU A 112 3.65 4.64 -4.88
N VAL A 113 4.59 4.02 -4.17
CA VAL A 113 4.44 3.50 -2.82
C VAL A 113 5.34 4.28 -1.90
N GLU A 114 4.73 5.04 -1.00
CA GLU A 114 5.43 5.85 -0.01
C GLU A 114 5.28 5.23 1.38
N PHE A 115 6.39 5.11 2.13
CA PHE A 115 6.38 4.56 3.48
C PHE A 115 7.44 5.19 4.38
N SER A 116 7.15 5.32 5.68
CA SER A 116 8.01 6.01 6.65
C SER A 116 9.30 5.25 7.02
N GLY A 117 9.29 3.93 6.82
CA GLY A 117 10.33 3.00 7.28
C GLY A 117 10.18 2.56 8.74
N GLU A 118 9.26 3.15 9.50
CA GLU A 118 8.93 2.75 10.87
C GLU A 118 7.58 2.02 10.93
N PRO A 119 7.44 1.04 11.84
CA PRO A 119 6.22 0.25 11.93
C PRO A 119 5.03 1.11 12.34
N GLY A 120 4.05 1.26 11.45
CA GLY A 120 2.79 1.95 11.72
C GLY A 120 2.89 3.49 11.73
N VAL A 121 4.00 4.05 11.26
CA VAL A 121 4.21 5.51 11.18
C VAL A 121 3.88 6.00 9.78
N GLU A 122 3.23 7.17 9.70
CA GLU A 122 2.87 7.81 8.44
C GLU A 122 4.07 8.43 7.74
N ILE A 123 4.06 8.42 6.40
CA ILE A 123 5.08 9.13 5.62
C ILE A 123 4.98 10.66 5.78
N ASP A 124 3.77 11.21 5.84
CA ASP A 124 3.54 12.65 5.93
C ASP A 124 4.06 13.27 7.24
N LEU A 125 4.29 12.48 8.30
CA LEU A 125 4.89 12.94 9.56
C LEU A 125 6.42 13.07 9.50
N ARG A 126 7.06 12.53 8.46
CA ARG A 126 8.52 12.52 8.29
C ARG A 126 9.02 13.36 7.11
N ARG A 127 8.11 14.02 6.40
CA ARG A 127 8.41 14.87 5.25
C ARG A 127 8.53 16.33 5.66
#